data_AF-A0A538G568-F1
#
_entry.id   AF-A0A538G568-F1
#
_cell.length_a   1.000
_cell.length_b   1.000
_cell.length_c   1.000
_cell.angle_alpha   90.00
_cell.angle_beta   90.00
_cell.angle_gamma   90.00
#
_symmetry.space_group_name_H-M   'P 1'
#
loop_
_entity.id
_entity.type
_entity.pdbx_description
1 polymer ?
#
loop_
_entity_poly.entity_id
_entity_poly.type
_entity_poly.pdbx_seq_one_letter_code
_entity_poly.pdbx_strand_id
1 'polypeptide(L)'
;MLRIGVRTGAVAVVALLAALVLGWPRLVPLSLVLLGGAYALYLAVDDAPLDAAASVFAAGLLVTAELAYWSLEERDAVPAERGEGLRRLGIVAALGACALVSSGGLLALADVARTRGLAVDLFGAAAAAVTLVSLALLARR
;
A
#
# COMPACT_ATOMS: atom_id res chain seq x y z
N MET A 1 21.72 -2.89 11.25
CA MET A 1 20.70 -3.21 10.24
C MET A 1 20.49 -2.08 9.22
N LEU A 2 20.66 -0.82 9.63
CA LEU A 2 20.59 0.37 8.75
C LEU A 2 21.28 0.21 7.37
N ARG A 3 22.52 -0.31 7.30
CA ARG A 3 23.25 -0.47 6.02
C ARG A 3 22.58 -1.49 5.07
N ILE A 4 21.91 -2.50 5.60
CA ILE A 4 21.19 -3.51 4.79
C ILE A 4 19.89 -2.89 4.30
N GLY A 5 19.12 -2.23 5.18
CA GLY A 5 17.88 -1.54 4.80
C GLY A 5 18.10 -0.47 3.72
N VAL A 6 19.16 0.34 3.84
CA VAL A 6 19.54 1.34 2.83
C VAL A 6 19.89 0.68 1.50
N ARG A 7 20.63 -0.44 1.50
CA ARG A 7 20.96 -1.17 0.27
C ARG A 7 19.72 -1.76 -0.39
N THR A 8 18.84 -2.39 0.38
CA THR A 8 17.59 -2.96 -0.14
C THR A 8 16.67 -1.87 -0.70
N GLY A 9 16.54 -0.74 0.00
CA GLY A 9 15.79 0.41 -0.48
C GLY A 9 16.38 1.01 -1.76
N ALA A 10 17.69 1.16 -1.84
CA ALA A 10 18.37 1.63 -3.05
C ALA A 10 18.13 0.67 -4.23
N VAL A 11 18.25 -0.64 -4.02
CA VAL A 11 17.96 -1.65 -5.05
C VAL A 11 16.50 -1.59 -5.52
N ALA A 12 15.55 -1.45 -4.58
CA ALA A 12 14.13 -1.31 -4.91
C ALA A 12 13.85 -0.05 -5.75
N VAL A 13 14.44 1.09 -5.40
CA VAL A 13 14.31 2.35 -6.16
C VAL A 13 14.94 2.22 -7.54
N VAL A 14 16.14 1.64 -7.64
CA VAL A 14 16.80 1.41 -8.94
C VAL A 14 15.98 0.45 -9.81
N ALA A 15 15.39 -0.59 -9.24
CA ALA A 15 14.51 -1.51 -9.96
C ALA A 15 13.24 -0.81 -10.44
N LEU A 16 12.64 0.08 -9.64
CA LEU A 16 11.47 0.87 -10.05
C LEU A 16 11.83 1.83 -11.19
N LEU A 17 12.97 2.53 -11.08
CA LEU A 17 13.46 3.40 -12.15
C LEU A 17 13.73 2.61 -13.43
N ALA A 18 14.36 1.43 -13.33
CA ALA A 18 14.57 0.55 -14.47
C ALA A 18 13.24 0.09 -15.08
N ALA A 19 12.24 -0.24 -14.25
CA ALA A 19 10.89 -0.60 -14.71
C ALA A 19 10.27 0.50 -15.56
N LEU A 20 10.35 1.75 -15.09
CA LEU A 20 9.79 2.91 -15.76
C LEU A 20 10.58 3.28 -17.01
N VAL A 21 11.92 3.30 -16.95
CA VAL A 21 12.78 3.66 -18.08
C VAL A 21 12.67 2.63 -19.20
N LEU A 22 12.82 1.34 -18.88
CA LEU A 22 12.83 0.23 -19.83
C LEU A 22 11.42 -0.22 -20.26
N GLY A 23 10.37 0.29 -19.63
CA GLY A 23 8.99 -0.09 -19.94
C GLY A 23 8.65 -1.52 -19.50
N TRP A 24 9.16 -1.96 -18.35
CA TRP A 24 8.96 -3.33 -17.83
C TRP A 24 7.94 -3.34 -16.69
N PRO A 25 6.62 -3.39 -16.98
CA PRO A 25 5.56 -3.27 -15.97
C PRO A 25 5.62 -4.35 -14.87
N ARG A 26 6.21 -5.51 -15.18
CA ARG A 26 6.39 -6.61 -14.21
C ARG A 26 7.35 -6.27 -13.06
N LEU A 27 8.26 -5.30 -13.25
CA LEU A 27 9.20 -4.88 -12.20
C LEU A 27 8.59 -3.90 -11.20
N VAL A 28 7.51 -3.19 -11.56
CA VAL A 28 6.83 -2.23 -10.67
C VAL A 28 6.38 -2.88 -9.36
N PRO A 29 5.58 -3.98 -9.36
CA PRO A 29 5.11 -4.58 -8.11
C PRO A 29 6.26 -5.17 -7.29
N LEU A 30 7.26 -5.78 -7.94
CA LEU A 30 8.42 -6.33 -7.26
C LEU A 30 9.21 -5.24 -6.50
N SER A 31 9.40 -4.09 -7.12
CA SER A 31 10.11 -2.95 -6.53
C SER A 31 9.38 -2.39 -5.32
N LEU A 32 8.05 -2.25 -5.41
CA LEU A 32 7.21 -1.77 -4.32
C LEU A 32 7.13 -2.78 -3.16
N VAL A 33 7.07 -4.08 -3.45
CA VAL A 33 7.14 -5.14 -2.44
C VAL A 33 8.49 -5.12 -1.72
N LEU A 34 9.59 -4.92 -2.42
CA LEU A 34 10.91 -4.78 -1.79
C LEU A 34 10.98 -3.55 -0.88
N LEU A 35 10.42 -2.42 -1.30
CA LEU A 35 10.41 -1.19 -0.51
C LEU A 35 9.50 -1.31 0.73
N GLY A 36 8.29 -1.85 0.54
CA GLY A 36 7.35 -2.20 1.61
C GLY A 36 7.92 -3.19 2.60
N GLY A 37 8.53 -4.26 2.09
CA GLY A 37 9.18 -5.30 2.90
C GLY A 37 10.37 -4.78 3.69
N ALA A 38 11.18 -3.88 3.12
CA ALA A 38 12.29 -3.25 3.83
C ALA A 38 11.79 -2.38 4.99
N TYR A 39 10.70 -1.62 4.80
CA TYR A 39 10.09 -0.83 5.86
C TYR A 39 9.45 -1.69 6.96
N ALA A 40 8.73 -2.76 6.56
CA ALA A 40 8.16 -3.72 7.51
C ALA A 40 9.25 -4.44 8.33
N LEU A 41 10.37 -4.81 7.70
CA LEU A 41 11.50 -5.45 8.39
C LEU A 41 12.21 -4.49 9.36
N TYR A 42 12.31 -3.21 9.00
CA TYR A 42 12.79 -2.16 9.90
C TYR A 42 11.92 -2.10 11.17
N LEU A 43 10.60 -2.02 11.00
CA LEU A 43 9.67 -2.00 12.13
C LEU A 43 9.77 -3.27 12.99
N ALA A 44 9.87 -4.44 12.35
CA ALA A 44 9.86 -5.72 13.06
C ALA A 44 11.16 -6.03 13.82
N VAL A 45 12.32 -5.64 13.28
CA VAL A 45 13.61 -6.05 13.86
C VAL A 45 14.24 -4.96 14.73
N ASP A 46 14.07 -3.69 14.37
CA ASP A 46 14.57 -2.58 15.19
C ASP A 46 13.58 -2.22 16.33
N ASP A 47 12.51 -3.02 16.52
CA ASP A 47 11.42 -2.84 17.50
C ASP A 47 10.89 -1.40 17.54
N ALA A 48 10.86 -0.78 16.34
CA ALA A 48 10.47 0.60 16.19
C ALA A 48 8.95 0.72 16.41
N PRO A 49 8.50 1.77 17.11
CA PRO A 49 7.08 1.97 17.35
C PRO A 49 6.35 2.11 16.02
N LEU A 50 5.21 1.42 15.91
CA LEU A 50 4.32 1.53 14.78
C LEU A 50 3.65 2.92 14.86
N ASP A 51 4.18 3.89 14.13
CA ASP A 51 3.75 5.28 14.19
C ASP A 51 2.95 5.70 12.93
N ALA A 52 2.47 6.94 12.94
CA ALA A 52 1.70 7.50 11.82
C ALA A 52 2.48 7.53 10.49
N ALA A 53 3.82 7.44 10.52
CA ALA A 53 4.63 7.38 9.31
C ALA A 53 4.38 6.09 8.53
N ALA A 54 3.98 4.99 9.18
CA ALA A 54 3.62 3.76 8.50
C ALA A 54 2.38 3.92 7.59
N SER A 55 1.36 4.65 8.03
CA SER A 55 0.18 4.95 7.20
C SER A 55 0.53 5.83 6.01
N VAL A 56 1.37 6.84 6.22
CA VAL A 56 1.85 7.73 5.15
C VAL A 56 2.68 6.93 4.14
N PHE A 57 3.53 6.03 4.61
CA PHE A 57 4.35 5.16 3.76
C PHE A 57 3.50 4.21 2.91
N ALA A 58 2.47 3.59 3.50
CA ALA A 58 1.53 2.74 2.79
C ALA A 58 0.76 3.50 1.69
N ALA A 59 0.23 4.69 2.03
CA ALA A 59 -0.44 5.56 1.05
C ALA A 59 0.52 5.99 -0.08
N GLY A 60 1.76 6.34 0.28
CA GLY A 60 2.81 6.70 -0.67
C GLY A 60 3.16 5.57 -1.64
N LEU A 61 3.25 4.33 -1.17
CA LEU A 61 3.47 3.16 -2.03
C LEU A 61 2.33 2.97 -3.04
N LEU A 62 1.07 3.11 -2.60
CA LEU A 62 -0.09 2.98 -3.49
C LEU A 62 -0.08 4.07 -4.56
N VAL A 63 0.09 5.34 -4.17
CA VAL A 63 0.17 6.46 -5.11
C VAL A 63 1.32 6.28 -6.10
N THR A 64 2.48 5.80 -5.62
CA THR A 64 3.62 5.50 -6.48
C THR A 64 3.30 4.41 -7.49
N ALA A 65 2.56 3.37 -7.09
CA ALA A 65 2.11 2.30 -7.99
C ALA A 65 1.21 2.85 -9.10
N GLU A 66 0.18 3.60 -8.74
CA GLU A 66 -0.78 4.19 -9.68
C GLU A 66 -0.08 5.11 -10.69
N LEU A 67 0.81 5.98 -10.20
CA LEU A 67 1.59 6.88 -11.06
C LEU A 67 2.58 6.12 -11.95
N ALA A 68 3.19 5.05 -11.44
CA ALA A 68 4.09 4.22 -12.23
C ALA A 68 3.36 3.52 -13.39
N TYR A 69 2.19 2.93 -13.12
CA TYR A 69 1.39 2.29 -14.15
C TYR A 69 0.81 3.30 -15.13
N TRP A 70 0.33 4.46 -14.65
CA TRP A 70 -0.13 5.52 -15.54
C TRP A 70 1.01 6.03 -16.43
N SER A 71 2.23 6.23 -15.89
CA SER A 71 3.39 6.60 -16.70
C SER A 71 3.75 5.57 -17.77
N LEU A 72 3.51 4.28 -17.53
CA LEU A 72 3.75 3.22 -18.51
C LEU A 72 2.64 3.19 -19.57
N GLU A 73 1.38 3.34 -19.15
CA GLU A 73 0.22 3.36 -20.05
C GLU A 73 0.29 4.54 -21.04
N GLU A 74 0.76 5.71 -20.59
CA GLU A 74 0.91 6.90 -21.43
C GLU A 74 1.93 6.70 -22.58
N ARG A 75 2.81 5.68 -22.50
CA ARG A 75 3.77 5.36 -23.56
C ARG A 75 3.14 4.62 -24.73
N ASP A 76 2.08 3.85 -24.47
CA ASP A 76 1.44 2.98 -25.46
C ASP A 76 0.11 3.57 -25.98
N ALA A 77 -0.37 4.67 -25.39
CA ALA A 77 -1.72 5.20 -25.64
C ALA A 77 -1.84 6.24 -26.77
N VAL A 78 -3.01 6.23 -27.42
CA VAL A 78 -3.53 7.27 -28.33
C VAL A 78 -3.77 8.56 -27.54
N PRO A 79 -3.63 9.76 -28.15
CA PRO A 79 -3.73 11.03 -27.42
C PRO A 79 -4.97 11.12 -26.54
N ALA A 80 -4.75 11.35 -25.25
CA ALA A 80 -5.80 11.50 -24.26
C ALA A 80 -6.70 12.71 -24.56
N GLU A 81 -7.99 12.59 -24.25
CA GLU A 81 -8.92 13.70 -24.32
C GLU A 81 -8.52 14.83 -23.35
N ARG A 82 -8.84 16.08 -23.70
CA ARG A 82 -8.53 17.25 -22.86
C ARG A 82 -9.19 17.10 -21.48
N GLY A 83 -8.39 17.11 -20.42
CA GLY A 83 -8.86 17.05 -19.03
C GLY A 83 -8.79 15.66 -18.39
N GLU A 84 -8.52 14.60 -19.16
CA GLU A 84 -8.42 13.23 -18.62
C GLU A 84 -7.33 13.11 -17.54
N GLY A 85 -6.20 13.79 -17.75
CA GLY A 85 -5.11 13.80 -16.78
C GLY A 85 -5.50 14.38 -15.42
N LEU A 86 -6.27 15.49 -15.39
CA LEU A 86 -6.72 16.07 -14.12
C LEU A 86 -7.73 15.16 -13.40
N ARG A 87 -8.60 14.49 -14.17
CA ARG A 87 -9.55 13.52 -13.63
C ARG A 87 -8.84 12.32 -13.02
N ARG A 88 -7.90 11.71 -13.76
CA ARG A 88 -7.06 10.60 -13.25
C ARG A 88 -6.26 11.02 -12.03
N LEU A 89 -5.65 12.21 -12.03
CA LEU A 89 -4.95 12.74 -10.86
C LEU A 89 -5.87 12.84 -9.64
N GLY A 90 -7.11 13.31 -9.82
CA GLY A 90 -8.13 13.33 -8.78
C GLY A 90 -8.46 11.93 -8.24
N ILE A 91 -8.55 10.92 -9.11
CA ILE A 91 -8.78 9.52 -8.72
C ILE A 91 -7.59 8.98 -7.92
N VAL A 92 -6.36 9.18 -8.39
CA VAL A 92 -5.14 8.75 -7.68
C VAL A 92 -5.02 9.42 -6.32
N ALA A 93 -5.34 10.72 -6.24
CA ALA A 93 -5.36 11.45 -4.97
C ALA A 93 -6.42 10.90 -4.01
N ALA A 94 -7.63 10.59 -4.51
CA ALA A 94 -8.69 9.97 -3.73
C ALA A 94 -8.30 8.57 -3.22
N LEU A 95 -7.69 7.74 -4.07
CA LEU A 95 -7.16 6.43 -3.69
C LEU A 95 -6.07 6.55 -2.62
N GLY A 96 -5.15 7.50 -2.77
CA GLY A 96 -4.14 7.81 -1.76
C GLY A 96 -4.75 8.22 -0.42
N ALA A 97 -5.77 9.09 -0.44
CA ALA A 97 -6.50 9.49 0.76
C ALA A 97 -7.23 8.30 1.42
N CYS A 98 -7.90 7.46 0.63
CA CYS A 98 -8.54 6.24 1.11
C CYS A 98 -7.53 5.26 1.72
N ALA A 99 -6.35 5.10 1.13
CA ALA A 99 -5.28 4.26 1.67
C ALA A 99 -4.72 4.82 2.98
N LEU A 100 -4.55 6.14 3.07
CA LEU A 100 -4.11 6.80 4.29
C LEU A 100 -5.13 6.61 5.42
N VAL A 101 -6.41 6.86 5.14
CA VAL A 101 -7.49 6.70 6.13
C VAL A 101 -7.65 5.25 6.55
N SER A 102 -7.65 4.31 5.61
CA SER A 102 -7.81 2.88 5.93
C SER A 102 -6.61 2.32 6.70
N SER A 103 -5.38 2.63 6.29
CA SER A 103 -4.17 2.21 7.03
C SER A 103 -4.08 2.88 8.39
N GLY A 104 -4.38 4.17 8.51
CA GLY A 104 -4.45 4.87 9.80
C GLY A 104 -5.53 4.30 10.72
N GLY A 105 -6.69 3.93 10.16
CA GLY A 105 -7.74 3.21 10.89
C GLY A 105 -7.27 1.84 11.39
N LEU A 106 -6.54 1.07 10.57
CA LEU A 106 -5.95 -0.20 10.98
C LEU A 106 -4.91 -0.02 12.11
N LEU A 107 -4.07 1.01 12.04
CA LEU A 107 -3.13 1.33 13.11
C LEU A 107 -3.86 1.67 14.41
N ALA A 108 -4.89 2.52 14.34
CA ALA A 108 -5.71 2.88 15.50
C ALA A 108 -6.39 1.64 16.11
N LEU A 109 -6.90 0.72 15.28
CA LEU A 109 -7.45 -0.55 15.75
C LEU A 109 -6.38 -1.44 16.41
N ALA A 110 -5.18 -1.51 15.84
CA ALA A 110 -4.06 -2.27 16.40
C ALA A 110 -3.61 -1.71 17.76
N ASP A 111 -3.58 -0.38 17.92
CA ASP A 111 -3.27 0.27 19.19
C ASP A 111 -4.35 0.03 20.24
N VAL A 112 -5.63 0.05 19.85
CA VAL A 112 -6.75 -0.29 20.74
C VAL A 112 -6.69 -1.77 21.16
N ALA A 113 -6.34 -2.68 20.24
CA ALA A 113 -6.14 -4.10 20.55
C ALA A 113 -4.96 -4.30 21.54
N ARG A 114 -3.83 -3.62 21.29
CA ARG A 114 -2.65 -3.66 22.17
C ARG A 114 -2.95 -3.15 23.58
N THR A 115 -3.83 -2.17 23.73
CA THR A 115 -4.20 -1.58 25.03
C THR A 115 -5.35 -2.28 25.75
N ARG A 116 -6.25 -2.98 25.04
CA ARG A 116 -7.45 -3.64 25.63
C ARG A 116 -7.48 -5.17 25.55
N GLY A 117 -6.48 -5.79 24.94
CA GLY A 117 -6.15 -7.22 25.01
C GLY A 117 -7.26 -8.20 24.59
N LEU A 118 -8.19 -8.50 25.49
CA LEU A 118 -9.14 -9.61 25.32
C LEU A 118 -10.51 -9.20 24.75
N ALA A 119 -10.95 -7.97 25.01
CA ALA A 119 -12.25 -7.49 24.52
C ALA A 119 -12.22 -7.24 23.01
N VAL A 120 -11.10 -6.76 22.47
CA VAL A 120 -10.98 -6.40 21.05
C VAL A 120 -10.80 -7.65 20.18
N ASP A 121 -10.06 -8.65 20.65
CA ASP A 121 -9.89 -9.93 19.95
C ASP A 121 -11.23 -10.67 19.77
N LEU A 122 -12.11 -10.64 20.78
CA LEU A 122 -13.44 -11.25 20.72
C LEU A 122 -14.35 -10.53 19.71
N PHE A 123 -14.30 -9.20 19.66
CA PHE A 123 -15.05 -8.42 18.68
C PHE A 123 -14.49 -8.58 17.25
N GLY A 124 -13.17 -8.67 17.10
CA GLY A 124 -12.51 -8.93 15.82
C GLY A 124 -12.86 -10.30 15.26
N ALA A 125 -12.82 -11.35 16.09
CA ALA A 125 -13.25 -12.69 15.72
C ALA A 125 -14.72 -12.74 15.31
N ALA A 126 -15.60 -12.03 16.05
CA ALA A 126 -17.01 -11.93 15.70
C ALA A 126 -17.25 -11.21 14.37
N ALA A 127 -16.55 -10.10 14.12
CA ALA A 127 -16.64 -9.36 12.86
C ALA A 127 -16.16 -10.20 11.66
N ALA A 128 -15.02 -10.88 11.80
CA ALA A 128 -14.50 -11.78 10.76
C ALA A 128 -15.46 -12.93 10.43
N ALA A 129 -16.09 -13.53 11.46
CA ALA A 129 -17.11 -14.55 11.28
C ALA A 129 -18.33 -14.01 10.51
N VAL A 130 -18.80 -12.81 10.83
CA VAL A 130 -19.90 -12.16 10.11
C VAL A 130 -19.54 -11.91 8.65
N THR A 131 -18.35 -11.38 8.36
CA THR A 131 -17.92 -11.12 6.98
C THR A 131 -17.83 -12.41 6.16
N LEU A 132 -17.27 -13.48 6.72
CA LEU A 132 -17.19 -14.79 6.06
C LEU A 132 -18.58 -15.37 5.78
N VAL A 133 -19.51 -15.24 6.73
CA VAL A 133 -20.90 -15.66 6.55
C VAL A 133 -21.58 -14.84 5.45
N SER A 134 -21.40 -13.52 5.44
CA SER A 134 -21.96 -12.65 4.40
C SER A 134 -21.43 -13.01 3.00
N LEU A 135 -20.13 -13.27 2.87
CA LEU A 135 -19.53 -13.70 1.60
C LEU A 135 -20.02 -15.09 1.18
N ALA A 136 -20.14 -16.03 2.11
CA ALA A 136 -20.66 -17.36 1.83
C ALA A 136 -22.14 -17.35 1.39
N LEU A 137 -22.94 -16.45 1.97
CA LEU A 137 -24.34 -16.25 1.57
C LEU A 137 -24.45 -15.57 0.20
N LEU A 138 -23.55 -14.63 -0.10
CA LEU A 138 -23.52 -13.95 -1.39
C LEU A 138 -23.06 -14.88 -2.53
N ALA A 139 -22.07 -15.74 -2.26
CA ALA A 139 -21.55 -16.72 -3.21
C ALA A 139 -22.50 -17.92 -3.46
N ARG A 140 -23.55 -18.06 -2.65
CA ARG A 140 -24.61 -19.07 -2.81
C ARG A 140 -25.80 -18.57 -3.63
N ARG A 141 -25.74 -17.36 -4.16
CA ARG A 141 -26.70 -16.81 -5.15
C ARG A 141 -26.06 -16.81 -6.54
#